data_AF-A0A915V2U0-F1
#
_entry.id   AF-A0A915V2U0-F1
#
_cell.length_a   1.000
_cell.length_b   1.000
_cell.length_c   1.000
_cell.angle_alpha   90.00
_cell.angle_beta   90.00
_cell.angle_gamma   90.00
#
_symmetry.space_group_name_H-M   'P 1'
#
loop_
_entity.id
_entity.type
_entity.pdbx_description
1 polymer ?
#
loop_
_entity_poly.entity_id
_entity_poly.type
_entity_poly.pdbx_seq_one_letter_code
_entity_poly.pdbx_strand_id
1 'polypeptide(L)'
;MLVPPPKDMSELVSKADVIVVGEVGEVIQQGYYGGYDAEGRLILRGGEPDKPVSGVPFTDFGIKIERVLKDDGSIAAGQPIILRVTGHPTNEVRQLSTDPRAEFPLSSPGDRHLLLLSKNPDGSYGFYYGPWSRLIIDGALVRVSNGAKEPLKFANSERVFTPAELIDAIERMVRR
;
A
#
# COMPACT_ATOMS: atom_id res chain seq x y z
N MET A 1 -11.25 -2.49 -10.87
CA MET A 1 -12.30 -3.07 -10.00
C MET A 1 -11.89 -2.79 -8.57
N LEU A 2 -12.79 -2.27 -7.74
CA LEU A 2 -12.51 -2.02 -6.32
C LEU A 2 -12.47 -3.38 -5.60
N VAL A 3 -11.38 -3.69 -4.91
CA VAL A 3 -11.30 -4.91 -4.09
C VAL A 3 -12.04 -4.62 -2.77
N PRO A 4 -13.01 -5.46 -2.35
CA PRO A 4 -13.69 -5.25 -1.08
C PRO A 4 -12.72 -5.41 0.10
N PRO A 5 -13.00 -4.79 1.26
CA PRO A 5 -12.19 -4.97 2.47
C PRO A 5 -12.02 -6.46 2.85
N PRO A 6 -10.90 -6.83 3.49
CA PRO A 6 -10.66 -8.22 3.91
C PRO A 6 -11.68 -8.67 4.95
N LYS A 7 -12.14 -9.93 4.87
CA LYS A 7 -13.14 -10.48 5.79
C LYS A 7 -12.58 -10.86 7.14
N ASP A 8 -11.28 -11.14 7.20
CA ASP A 8 -10.53 -11.51 8.40
C ASP A 8 -9.01 -11.28 8.21
N MET A 9 -8.26 -11.51 9.29
CA MET A 9 -6.80 -11.37 9.32
C MET A 9 -6.08 -12.32 8.34
N SER A 10 -6.61 -13.54 8.16
CA SER A 10 -6.02 -14.55 7.30
C SER A 10 -6.08 -14.10 5.85
N GLU A 11 -7.23 -13.59 5.43
CA GLU A 11 -7.42 -13.02 4.12
C GLU A 11 -6.47 -11.82 3.89
N LEU A 12 -6.40 -10.88 4.84
CA LEU A 12 -5.50 -9.71 4.77
C LEU A 12 -4.02 -10.13 4.61
N VAL A 13 -3.53 -11.07 5.41
CA VAL A 13 -2.13 -11.53 5.38
C VAL A 13 -1.84 -12.39 4.15
N SER A 14 -2.80 -13.20 3.68
CA SER A 14 -2.60 -14.15 2.58
C SER A 14 -2.29 -13.47 1.24
N LYS A 15 -2.75 -12.24 1.04
CA LYS A 15 -2.53 -11.47 -0.19
C LYS A 15 -1.23 -10.68 -0.19
N ALA A 16 -0.61 -10.47 0.98
CA ALA A 16 0.64 -9.73 1.08
C ALA A 16 1.82 -10.66 0.81
N ASP A 17 2.65 -10.33 -0.17
CA ASP A 17 3.94 -11.00 -0.40
C ASP A 17 4.99 -10.50 0.59
N VAL A 18 4.96 -9.19 0.88
CA VAL A 18 5.83 -8.51 1.85
C VAL A 18 4.98 -7.81 2.91
N ILE A 19 5.36 -7.93 4.17
CA ILE A 19 4.75 -7.18 5.28
C ILE A 19 5.85 -6.51 6.08
N VAL A 20 5.81 -5.18 6.14
CA VAL A 20 6.85 -4.36 6.79
C VAL A 20 6.24 -3.22 7.58
N VAL A 21 6.93 -2.80 8.64
CA VAL A 21 6.78 -1.44 9.17
C VAL A 21 7.82 -0.58 8.47
N GLY A 22 7.39 0.55 7.91
CA GLY A 22 8.29 1.44 7.21
C GLY A 22 7.69 2.80 6.90
N GLU A 23 8.56 3.68 6.43
CA GLU A 23 8.25 5.04 5.99
C GLU A 23 8.22 5.09 4.46
N VAL A 24 7.23 5.77 3.91
CA VAL A 24 7.18 6.12 2.49
C VAL A 24 8.29 7.14 2.21
N GLY A 25 9.24 6.77 1.36
CA GLY A 25 10.37 7.60 0.96
C GLY A 25 10.04 8.56 -0.18
N GLU A 26 11.09 9.01 -0.86
CA GLU A 26 10.96 9.94 -1.97
C GLU A 26 10.30 9.31 -3.20
N VAL A 27 9.76 10.18 -4.06
CA VAL A 27 9.23 9.79 -5.37
C VAL A 27 10.39 9.34 -6.25
N ILE A 28 10.31 8.11 -6.74
CA ILE A 28 11.26 7.55 -7.71
C ILE A 28 10.85 7.94 -9.12
N GLN A 29 9.56 7.76 -9.45
CA GLN A 29 9.02 8.14 -10.75
C GLN A 29 7.51 8.37 -10.70
N GLN A 30 7.00 9.07 -11.70
CA GLN A 30 5.59 9.29 -11.95
C GLN A 30 5.28 9.02 -13.42
N GLY A 31 4.06 8.59 -13.70
CA GLY A 31 3.63 8.40 -15.07
C GLY A 31 2.16 8.01 -15.16
N TYR A 32 1.81 7.41 -16.30
CA TYR A 32 0.51 6.82 -16.56
C TYR A 32 0.73 5.41 -17.08
N TYR A 33 0.16 4.41 -16.41
CA TYR A 33 0.28 3.03 -16.85
C TYR A 33 -0.96 2.56 -17.62
N GLY A 34 -0.72 1.76 -18.66
CA GLY A 34 -1.74 1.09 -19.46
C GLY A 34 -1.98 -0.37 -19.05
N GLY A 35 -1.28 -0.86 -18.02
CA GLY A 35 -1.27 -2.25 -17.59
C GLY A 35 0.12 -2.87 -17.70
N TYR A 36 0.17 -4.20 -17.73
CA TYR A 36 1.38 -4.99 -17.95
C TYR A 36 1.27 -5.71 -19.30
N ASP A 37 2.39 -5.86 -20.00
CA ASP A 37 2.45 -6.67 -21.23
C ASP A 37 2.48 -8.18 -20.91
N ALA A 38 2.57 -9.00 -21.95
CA ALA A 38 2.60 -10.46 -21.82
C ALA A 38 3.82 -10.97 -21.05
N GLU A 39 4.89 -10.18 -20.98
CA GLU A 39 6.10 -10.49 -20.20
C GLU A 39 6.06 -9.90 -18.78
N GLY A 40 4.95 -9.27 -18.38
CA GLY A 40 4.79 -8.67 -17.06
C GLY A 40 5.49 -7.31 -16.90
N ARG A 41 5.94 -6.69 -17.99
CA ARG A 41 6.58 -5.37 -17.94
C ARG A 41 5.52 -4.28 -17.95
N LEU A 42 5.78 -3.20 -17.23
CA LEU A 42 4.89 -2.06 -17.18
C LEU A 42 4.79 -1.38 -18.55
N ILE A 43 3.56 -1.22 -19.05
CA ILE A 43 3.29 -0.43 -20.26
C ILE A 43 3.08 1.02 -19.84
N LEU A 44 4.05 1.87 -20.14
CA LEU A 44 3.93 3.32 -19.95
C LEU A 44 3.16 3.95 -21.11
N ARG A 45 2.26 4.87 -20.79
CA ARG A 45 1.54 5.70 -21.76
C ARG A 45 2.16 7.09 -21.75
N GLY A 46 2.67 7.52 -22.91
CA GLY A 46 3.06 8.90 -23.15
C GLY A 46 1.84 9.75 -23.52
N GLY A 47 1.87 11.03 -23.17
CA GLY A 47 0.97 12.02 -23.75
C GLY A 47 1.43 12.45 -25.12
N GLU A 48 0.49 12.79 -25.99
CA GLU A 48 0.78 13.76 -27.06
C GLU A 48 0.69 15.17 -26.45
N PRO A 49 1.46 16.17 -26.93
CA PRO A 49 1.52 17.51 -26.33
C PRO A 49 0.15 18.16 -26.08
N ASP A 50 -0.85 17.84 -26.91
CA ASP A 50 -2.18 18.45 -26.91
C ASP A 50 -3.32 17.48 -26.56
N LYS A 51 -3.00 16.29 -26.01
CA LYS A 51 -4.03 15.31 -25.61
C LYS A 51 -3.84 14.90 -24.16
N PRO A 52 -4.95 14.68 -23.42
CA PRO A 52 -4.88 14.02 -22.12
C PRO A 52 -4.14 12.69 -22.26
N VAL A 53 -3.17 12.45 -21.36
CA VAL A 53 -2.47 11.17 -21.32
C VAL A 53 -3.51 10.08 -21.01
N SER A 54 -3.72 9.16 -21.94
CA SER A 54 -4.57 7.99 -21.68
C SER A 54 -3.87 7.07 -20.67
N GLY A 55 -4.56 6.60 -19.64
CA GLY A 55 -4.01 5.66 -18.67
C GLY A 55 -4.33 6.04 -17.23
N VAL A 56 -3.91 5.19 -16.30
CA VAL A 56 -4.09 5.42 -14.87
C VAL A 56 -2.82 6.11 -14.33
N PRO A 57 -2.92 7.31 -13.73
CA PRO A 57 -1.76 7.97 -13.15
C PRO A 57 -1.17 7.10 -12.03
N PHE A 58 0.15 7.10 -11.88
CA PHE A 58 0.82 6.43 -10.77
C PHE A 58 2.03 7.20 -10.29
N THR A 59 2.44 6.85 -9.07
CA THR A 59 3.69 7.28 -8.44
C THR A 59 4.35 6.07 -7.81
N ASP A 60 5.64 5.91 -8.07
CA ASP A 60 6.49 4.94 -7.40
C ASP A 60 7.28 5.63 -6.29
N PHE A 61 7.26 5.05 -5.10
CA PHE A 61 7.98 5.50 -3.93
C PHE A 61 8.97 4.42 -3.48
N GLY A 62 10.16 4.83 -3.03
CA GLY A 62 11.01 3.92 -2.26
C GLY A 62 10.44 3.74 -0.85
N ILE A 63 10.53 2.54 -0.28
CA ILE A 63 10.15 2.32 1.13
C ILE A 63 11.41 2.22 1.99
N LYS A 64 11.47 3.04 3.05
CA LYS A 64 12.47 2.92 4.11
C LYS A 64 11.97 1.91 5.13
N ILE A 65 12.56 0.72 5.12
CA ILE A 65 12.11 -0.40 5.97
C ILE A 65 12.69 -0.23 7.38
N GLU A 66 11.83 -0.29 8.39
CA GLU A 66 12.21 -0.29 9.80
C GLU A 66 12.18 -1.70 10.40
N ARG A 67 11.15 -2.49 10.04
CA ARG A 67 10.97 -3.86 10.52
C ARG A 67 10.30 -4.71 9.45
N VAL A 68 10.79 -5.94 9.30
CA VAL A 68 10.22 -6.94 8.41
C VAL A 68 9.42 -7.96 9.22
N LEU A 69 8.17 -8.21 8.81
CA LEU A 69 7.30 -9.25 9.39
C LEU A 69 7.11 -10.43 8.42
N LYS A 70 7.12 -10.15 7.12
CA LYS A 70 7.09 -11.13 6.03
C LYS A 70 7.93 -10.62 4.87
N ASP A 71 8.74 -11.49 4.29
CA ASP A 71 9.57 -11.21 3.11
C ASP A 71 9.31 -12.28 2.05
N ASP A 72 9.28 -11.87 0.78
CA ASP A 72 9.22 -12.76 -0.38
C ASP A 72 10.63 -13.16 -0.86
N GLY A 73 11.67 -12.75 -0.12
CA GLY A 73 13.08 -12.95 -0.38
C GLY A 73 13.77 -11.73 -1.01
N SER A 74 13.01 -10.73 -1.45
CA SER A 74 13.57 -9.54 -2.11
C SER A 74 14.36 -8.69 -1.12
N ILE A 75 13.88 -8.52 0.11
CA ILE A 75 14.58 -7.72 1.14
C ILE A 75 15.85 -8.43 1.58
N ALA A 76 15.79 -9.75 1.83
CA ALA A 76 16.96 -10.56 2.16
C ALA A 76 18.04 -10.53 1.07
N ALA A 77 17.64 -10.41 -0.20
CA ALA A 77 18.54 -10.24 -1.34
C ALA A 77 19.09 -8.80 -1.50
N GLY A 78 18.71 -7.87 -0.62
CA GLY A 78 19.12 -6.47 -0.67
C GLY A 78 18.41 -5.64 -1.74
N GLN A 79 17.29 -6.12 -2.28
CA GLN A 79 16.52 -5.37 -3.27
C GLN A 79 15.67 -4.28 -2.59
N PRO A 80 15.56 -3.09 -3.19
CA PRO A 80 14.69 -2.05 -2.67
C PRO A 80 13.22 -2.43 -2.85
N ILE A 81 12.38 -2.04 -1.89
CA ILE A 81 10.92 -2.15 -2.03
C ILE A 81 10.42 -0.87 -2.69
N ILE A 82 9.90 -1.01 -3.91
CA ILE A 82 9.29 0.07 -4.69
C ILE A 82 7.77 -0.04 -4.58
N LEU A 83 7.14 0.89 -3.86
CA LEU A 83 5.69 0.99 -3.72
C LEU A 83 5.11 1.82 -4.87
N ARG A 84 4.28 1.20 -5.71
CA ARG A 84 3.45 1.86 -6.72
C ARG A 84 2.06 2.18 -6.17
N VAL A 85 1.67 3.45 -6.25
CA VAL A 85 0.32 3.90 -5.88
C VAL A 85 -0.30 4.65 -7.05
N THR A 86 -1.60 4.42 -7.27
CA THR A 86 -2.39 5.17 -8.26
C THR A 86 -2.54 6.63 -7.84
N GLY A 87 -2.24 7.57 -8.72
CA GLY A 87 -2.33 9.02 -8.51
C GLY A 87 -0.96 9.71 -8.51
N HIS A 88 -1.00 11.06 -8.51
CA HIS A 88 0.18 11.91 -8.38
C HIS A 88 0.10 12.71 -7.06
N PRO A 89 1.16 12.75 -6.23
CA PRO A 89 1.21 13.48 -4.97
C PRO A 89 1.35 14.99 -5.17
N THR A 90 0.34 15.63 -5.76
CA THR A 90 0.24 17.08 -5.80
C THR A 90 -0.20 17.62 -4.44
N ASN A 91 0.02 18.91 -4.18
CA ASN A 91 -0.44 19.56 -2.95
C ASN A 91 -1.97 19.47 -2.79
N GLU A 92 -2.71 19.59 -3.89
CA GLU A 92 -4.17 19.43 -3.90
C GLU A 92 -4.59 18.01 -3.52
N VAL A 93 -3.98 16.99 -4.14
CA VAL A 93 -4.25 15.58 -3.80
C VAL A 93 -3.90 15.28 -2.35
N ARG A 94 -2.82 15.89 -1.82
CA ARG A 94 -2.44 15.77 -0.42
C ARG A 94 -3.50 16.35 0.51
N GLN A 95 -4.06 17.53 0.18
CA GLN A 95 -5.14 18.13 0.94
C GLN A 95 -6.41 17.27 0.89
N LEU A 96 -6.80 16.81 -0.30
CA LEU A 96 -7.96 15.93 -0.48
C LEU A 96 -7.81 14.62 0.28
N SER A 97 -6.58 14.10 0.39
CA SER A 97 -6.27 12.89 1.15
C SER A 97 -6.49 13.04 2.67
N THR A 98 -6.71 14.26 3.16
CA THR A 98 -7.07 14.53 4.57
C THR A 98 -8.57 14.66 4.81
N ASP A 99 -9.41 14.72 3.77
CA ASP A 99 -10.88 14.73 3.92
C ASP A 99 -11.34 13.42 4.56
N PRO A 100 -12.15 13.43 5.63
CA PRO A 100 -12.69 12.21 6.24
C PRO A 100 -13.44 11.28 5.27
N ARG A 101 -13.94 11.82 4.15
CA ARG A 101 -14.65 11.08 3.10
C ARG A 101 -13.72 10.50 2.03
N ALA A 102 -12.42 10.78 2.10
CA ALA A 102 -11.45 10.21 1.16
C ALA A 102 -11.32 8.71 1.41
N GLU A 103 -11.93 7.89 0.55
CA GLU A 103 -11.86 6.45 0.68
C GLU A 103 -10.45 5.93 0.38
N PHE A 104 -9.77 6.49 -0.63
CA PHE A 104 -8.45 6.04 -1.11
C PHE A 104 -7.42 7.17 -1.10
N PRO A 105 -7.01 7.68 0.07
CA PRO A 105 -6.05 8.76 0.14
C PRO A 105 -4.67 8.31 -0.36
N LEU A 106 -3.96 9.19 -1.04
CA LEU A 106 -2.64 8.90 -1.60
C LEU A 106 -1.57 8.89 -0.49
N SER A 107 -0.58 8.00 -0.61
CA SER A 107 0.61 8.05 0.25
C SER A 107 1.43 9.31 -0.02
N SER A 108 2.05 9.86 1.02
CA SER A 108 3.01 10.96 0.93
C SER A 108 4.38 10.55 1.50
N PRO A 109 5.49 11.12 1.01
CA PRO A 109 6.79 10.97 1.67
C PRO A 109 6.73 11.36 3.14
N GLY A 110 7.38 10.57 3.99
CA GLY A 110 7.37 10.69 5.46
C GLY A 110 6.23 9.93 6.15
N ASP A 111 5.28 9.40 5.40
CA ASP A 111 4.18 8.62 5.98
C ASP A 111 4.69 7.27 6.52
N ARG A 112 4.55 7.07 7.83
CA ARG A 112 4.92 5.81 8.50
C ARG A 112 3.72 4.90 8.72
N HIS A 113 3.85 3.63 8.31
CA HIS A 113 2.75 2.66 8.36
C HIS A 113 3.24 1.22 8.57
N LEU A 114 2.33 0.34 8.98
CA LEU A 114 2.42 -1.09 8.70
C LEU A 114 1.86 -1.33 7.29
N LEU A 115 2.72 -1.78 6.38
CA LEU A 115 2.45 -1.97 4.97
C LEU A 115 2.30 -3.46 4.66
N LEU A 116 1.19 -3.83 4.03
CA LEU A 116 0.91 -5.18 3.54
C LEU A 116 0.88 -5.14 2.02
N LEU A 117 1.99 -5.56 1.42
CA LEU A 117 2.32 -5.28 0.04
C LEU A 117 2.20 -6.52 -0.82
N SER A 118 1.47 -6.41 -1.93
CA SER A 118 1.37 -7.45 -2.95
C SER A 118 2.27 -7.11 -4.13
N LYS A 119 2.95 -8.10 -4.68
CA LYS A 119 3.90 -7.95 -5.76
C LYS A 119 3.17 -7.77 -7.08
N ASN A 120 3.55 -6.75 -7.82
CA ASN A 120 3.16 -6.53 -9.20
C ASN A 120 4.02 -7.40 -10.14
N PRO A 121 3.57 -7.67 -11.37
CA PRO A 121 4.34 -8.44 -12.35
C PRO A 121 5.74 -7.91 -12.65
N ASP A 122 5.95 -6.59 -12.58
CA ASP A 122 7.25 -5.95 -12.83
C ASP A 122 8.17 -5.92 -11.60
N GLY A 123 7.77 -6.57 -10.49
CA GLY A 123 8.53 -6.61 -9.25
C GLY A 123 8.33 -5.40 -8.33
N SER A 124 7.60 -4.37 -8.76
CA SER A 124 7.11 -3.33 -7.84
C SER A 124 6.03 -3.90 -6.91
N TYR A 125 5.57 -3.11 -5.94
CA TYR A 125 4.58 -3.54 -4.95
C TYR A 125 3.39 -2.59 -4.90
N GLY A 126 2.22 -3.08 -4.52
CA GLY A 126 1.01 -2.28 -4.38
C GLY A 126 0.11 -2.75 -3.23
N PHE A 127 -0.97 -2.01 -3.00
CA PHE A 127 -1.96 -2.31 -1.96
C PHE A 127 -3.15 -3.10 -2.53
N TYR A 128 -3.18 -4.41 -2.32
CA TYR A 128 -4.28 -5.25 -2.83
C TYR A 128 -5.63 -4.85 -2.22
N TYR A 129 -5.69 -4.62 -0.90
CA TYR A 129 -6.90 -4.16 -0.21
C TYR A 129 -6.93 -2.63 -0.05
N GLY A 130 -6.20 -1.89 -0.88
CA GLY A 130 -6.14 -0.42 -0.79
C GLY A 130 -5.76 0.06 0.63
N PRO A 131 -6.56 0.94 1.25
CA PRO A 131 -6.29 1.48 2.59
C PRO A 131 -6.15 0.41 3.68
N TRP A 132 -6.81 -0.75 3.55
CA TRP A 132 -6.70 -1.84 4.53
C TRP A 132 -5.34 -2.56 4.47
N SER A 133 -4.60 -2.38 3.38
CA SER A 133 -3.21 -2.82 3.23
C SER A 133 -2.18 -1.79 3.71
N ARG A 134 -2.63 -0.61 4.18
CA ARG A 134 -1.79 0.47 4.71
C ARG A 134 -2.33 0.91 6.08
N LEU A 135 -1.70 0.46 7.15
CA LEU A 135 -2.24 0.59 8.51
C LEU A 135 -1.47 1.59 9.35
N ILE A 136 -2.19 2.46 10.04
CA ILE A 136 -1.64 3.45 10.97
C ILE A 136 -1.45 2.76 12.33
N ILE A 137 -0.23 2.84 12.87
CA ILE A 137 0.19 2.10 14.08
C ILE A 137 0.76 2.99 15.20
N ASP A 138 0.73 4.32 15.05
CA ASP A 138 1.30 5.26 16.04
C ASP A 138 0.36 5.60 17.20
N GLY A 139 -0.86 5.05 17.21
CA GLY A 139 -1.88 5.29 18.23
C GLY A 139 -2.13 4.09 19.15
N ALA A 140 -3.09 4.24 20.07
CA ALA A 140 -3.52 3.16 20.95
C ALA A 140 -4.17 1.99 20.20
N LEU A 141 -4.78 2.26 19.04
CA LEU A 141 -5.43 1.27 18.18
C LEU A 141 -4.88 1.37 16.76
N VAL A 142 -4.83 0.24 16.07
CA VAL A 142 -4.55 0.19 14.65
C VAL A 142 -5.73 0.76 13.87
N ARG A 143 -5.42 1.62 12.90
CA ARG A 143 -6.41 2.27 12.05
C ARG A 143 -6.12 2.03 10.58
N VAL A 144 -7.18 1.97 9.79
CA VAL A 144 -7.11 1.96 8.32
C VAL A 144 -6.60 3.32 7.87
N SER A 145 -5.68 3.39 6.90
CA SER A 145 -5.19 4.67 6.37
C SER A 145 -6.12 5.22 5.29
N ASN A 146 -7.41 5.33 5.62
CA ASN A 146 -8.41 6.08 4.86
C ASN A 146 -8.65 7.45 5.50
N GLY A 147 -9.47 8.30 4.87
CA GLY A 147 -9.76 9.65 5.34
C GLY A 147 -10.32 9.68 6.77
N ALA A 148 -11.28 8.81 7.06
CA ALA A 148 -11.90 8.71 8.38
C ALA A 148 -10.97 8.13 9.46
N LYS A 149 -9.89 7.45 9.04
CA LYS A 149 -8.93 6.75 9.91
C LYS A 149 -9.64 5.82 10.90
N GLU A 150 -10.62 5.07 10.42
CA GLU A 150 -11.42 4.21 11.29
C GLU A 150 -10.58 3.06 11.90
N PRO A 151 -10.92 2.56 13.09
CA PRO A 151 -10.24 1.40 13.66
C PRO A 151 -10.28 0.22 12.69
N LEU A 152 -9.17 -0.53 12.59
CA LEU A 152 -9.16 -1.77 11.81
C LEU A 152 -10.18 -2.74 12.42
N LYS A 153 -11.18 -3.10 11.61
CA LYS A 153 -12.18 -4.12 11.89
C LYS A 153 -12.32 -5.02 10.67
N PHE A 154 -12.74 -6.25 10.92
CA PHE A 154 -12.98 -7.24 9.88
C PHE A 154 -14.46 -7.53 9.77
N ALA A 155 -14.97 -7.84 8.57
CA ALA A 155 -16.41 -8.04 8.36
C ALA A 155 -17.03 -9.08 9.31
N ASN A 156 -16.24 -10.08 9.73
CA ASN A 156 -16.69 -11.15 10.62
C ASN A 156 -16.36 -10.90 12.11
N SER A 157 -15.92 -9.70 12.50
CA SER A 157 -15.51 -9.42 13.89
C SER A 157 -15.57 -7.94 14.27
N GLU A 158 -16.15 -7.66 15.44
CA GLU A 158 -16.07 -6.34 16.08
C GLU A 158 -14.74 -6.07 16.79
N ARG A 159 -13.82 -7.03 16.78
CA ARG A 159 -12.51 -6.89 17.42
C ARG A 159 -11.72 -5.76 16.79
N VAL A 160 -11.16 -4.91 17.65
CA VAL A 160 -10.10 -3.94 17.30
C VAL A 160 -8.77 -4.44 17.86
N PHE A 161 -7.67 -3.90 17.33
CA PHE A 161 -6.32 -4.32 17.68
C PHE A 161 -5.50 -3.13 18.16
N THR A 162 -4.72 -3.33 19.21
CA THR A 162 -3.53 -2.49 19.46
C THR A 162 -2.44 -2.84 18.43
N PRO A 163 -1.47 -1.93 18.18
CA PRO A 163 -0.35 -2.23 17.29
C PRO A 163 0.42 -3.50 17.65
N ALA A 164 0.69 -3.71 18.95
CA ALA A 164 1.40 -4.89 19.43
C ALA A 164 0.61 -6.18 19.15
N GLU A 165 -0.68 -6.21 19.48
CA GLU A 165 -1.52 -7.39 19.25
C GLU A 165 -1.62 -7.76 17.76
N LEU A 166 -1.74 -6.75 16.89
CA LEU A 166 -1.81 -6.99 15.45
C LEU A 166 -0.49 -7.58 14.93
N ILE A 167 0.63 -6.97 15.29
CA ILE A 167 1.96 -7.43 14.87
C ILE A 167 2.20 -8.86 15.36
N ASP A 168 1.94 -9.15 16.63
CA ASP A 168 2.09 -10.49 17.20
C ASP A 168 1.16 -11.53 16.54
N ALA A 169 -0.03 -11.12 16.11
CA ALA A 169 -0.94 -11.98 15.35
C ALA A 169 -0.36 -12.30 13.97
N ILE A 170 0.11 -11.29 13.23
CA ILE A 170 0.71 -11.45 11.90
C ILE A 170 1.94 -12.35 11.98
N GLU A 171 2.86 -12.10 12.92
CA GLU A 171 4.08 -12.90 13.05
C GLU A 171 3.79 -14.39 13.32
N ARG A 172 2.79 -14.68 14.15
CA ARG A 172 2.36 -16.07 14.40
C ARG A 172 1.77 -16.74 13.17
N MET A 173 1.18 -15.98 12.25
CA MET A 173 0.61 -16.50 11.01
C MET A 173 1.68 -16.75 9.97
N VAL A 174 2.69 -15.86 9.87
CA VAL A 174 3.78 -15.98 8.88
C VAL A 174 4.75 -17.11 9.22
N ARG A 175 4.88 -17.48 10.50
CA ARG A 175 5.78 -18.57 10.95
C ARG A 175 5.19 -19.98 10.79
N ARG A 176 3.92 -20.11 10.42
CA ARG A 176 3.24 -21.40 10.25
C ARG A 176 3.35 -21.88 8.81
#